data_AF-A0A6A6DHI4-F1
#
_entry.id   AF-A0A6A6DHI4-F1
#
_cell.length_a   1.000
_cell.length_b   1.000
_cell.length_c   1.000
_cell.angle_alpha   90.00
_cell.angle_beta   90.00
_cell.angle_gamma   90.00
#
_symmetry.space_group_name_H-M   'P 1'
#
loop_
_entity.id
_entity.type
_entity.pdbx_description
1 polymer ?
#
loop_
_entity_poly.entity_id
_entity_poly.type
_entity_poly.pdbx_seq_one_letter_code
_entity_poly.pdbx_strand_id
1 'polypeptide(L)' 'MRSFGTEISGNRGPIISKREAGVLRKDLAAEFRVSEKTITNTLKRWKSHNTVESLP' A
#
# COMPACT_ATOMS: atom_id res chain seq x y z
N MET A 1 -4.26 -15.72 -16.29
CA MET A 1 -3.18 -15.03 -15.54
C MET A 1 -3.82 -14.24 -14.40
N ARG A 2 -3.49 -14.52 -13.15
CA ARG A 2 -3.94 -13.71 -12.01
C ARG A 2 -3.04 -12.48 -11.94
N SER A 3 -3.56 -11.32 -12.32
CA SER A 3 -2.81 -10.07 -12.29
C SER A 3 -2.44 -9.71 -10.85
N PHE A 4 -1.14 -9.78 -10.53
CA PHE A 4 -0.52 -9.51 -9.22
C PHE A 4 -0.67 -8.04 -8.74
N GLY A 5 -1.60 -7.27 -9.30
CA GLY A 5 -1.78 -5.83 -9.03
C GLY A 5 -3.22 -5.39 -8.78
N THR A 6 -4.22 -6.23 -9.10
CA THR A 6 -5.63 -5.80 -9.05
C THR A 6 -6.17 -5.74 -7.62
N GLU A 7 -5.74 -6.63 -6.72
CA GLU A 7 -6.30 -6.70 -5.36
C GLU A 7 -5.80 -5.57 -4.43
N ILE A 8 -4.65 -4.95 -4.75
CA ILE A 8 -4.08 -3.87 -3.95
C ILE A 8 -4.44 -2.49 -4.51
N SER A 9 -4.73 -2.33 -5.81
CA SER A 9 -4.95 -0.97 -6.39
C SER A 9 -6.09 -0.22 -5.70
N GLY A 10 -7.14 -0.91 -5.23
CA GLY A 10 -8.21 -0.30 -4.42
C GLY A 10 -7.81 0.08 -2.99
N ASN A 11 -6.79 -0.56 -2.41
CA ASN A 11 -6.40 -0.39 -1.01
C ASN A 11 -5.15 0.49 -0.79
N ARG A 12 -4.44 0.92 -1.85
CA ARG A 12 -3.23 1.76 -1.72
C ARG A 12 -3.51 3.14 -1.12
N GLY A 13 -4.55 3.81 -1.60
CA GLY A 13 -4.94 5.15 -1.12
C GLY A 13 -5.23 5.18 0.39
N PRO A 14 -6.06 4.26 0.92
CA PRO A 14 -6.32 4.13 2.35
C PRO A 14 -5.06 3.82 3.19
N ILE A 15 -4.17 2.94 2.72
CA ILE A 15 -2.91 2.59 3.40
C ILE A 15 -2.00 3.83 3.54
N ILE A 16 -1.88 4.63 2.48
CA ILE A 16 -1.07 5.85 2.48
C ILE A 16 -1.70 6.89 3.40
N SER A 17 -3.01 7.16 3.26
CA SER A 17 -3.72 8.17 4.07
C SER A 17 -3.61 7.87 5.58
N LYS A 18 -3.81 6.61 5.98
CA LYS A 18 -3.65 6.21 7.38
C LYS A 18 -2.19 6.24 7.84
N ARG A 19 -1.22 5.98 6.95
CA ARG A 19 0.18 6.12 7.29
C ARG A 19 0.57 7.58 7.52
N GLU A 20 0.03 8.51 6.74
CA GLU A 20 0.20 9.95 6.97
C GLU A 20 -0.46 10.40 8.28
N ALA A 21 -1.59 9.79 8.65
CA ALA A 21 -2.21 9.97 9.98
C ALA A 21 -1.40 9.34 11.14
N GLY A 22 -0.27 8.68 10.86
CA GLY A 22 0.64 8.14 11.87
C GLY A 22 0.42 6.67 12.26
N VAL A 23 -0.56 5.98 11.66
CA VAL A 23 -0.88 4.58 11.98
C VAL A 23 0.32 3.67 11.69
N LEU A 24 0.62 2.75 12.61
CA LEU A 24 1.74 1.82 12.49
C LEU A 24 1.52 0.80 11.37
N ARG A 25 2.62 0.36 10.74
CA ARG A 25 2.56 -0.57 9.59
C ARG A 25 1.95 -1.93 9.96
N LYS A 26 2.20 -2.41 11.18
CA LYS A 26 1.64 -3.64 11.73
C LYS A 26 0.10 -3.60 11.86
N ASP A 27 -0.42 -2.45 12.29
CA ASP A 27 -1.87 -2.24 12.41
C ASP A 27 -2.52 -2.16 11.03
N LEU A 28 -1.87 -1.49 10.07
CA LEU A 28 -2.32 -1.49 8.67
C LEU A 28 -2.27 -2.89 8.05
N ALA A 29 -1.24 -3.68 8.35
CA ALA A 29 -1.14 -5.06 7.85
C ALA A 29 -2.29 -5.93 8.36
N ALA A 30 -2.62 -5.82 9.65
CA ALA A 30 -3.75 -6.53 10.26
C ALA A 30 -5.10 -6.07 9.69
N GLU A 31 -5.30 -4.75 9.59
CA GLU A 31 -6.56 -4.15 9.16
C GLU A 31 -6.87 -4.44 7.68
N PHE A 32 -5.86 -4.32 6.81
CA PHE A 32 -6.02 -4.60 5.38
C PHE A 32 -5.78 -6.07 5.03
N ARG A 33 -5.48 -6.93 6.02
CA ARG A 33 -5.12 -8.35 5.84
C ARG A 33 -4.04 -8.57 4.78
N VAL A 34 -3.05 -7.67 4.76
CA VAL A 34 -1.90 -7.74 3.84
C VAL A 34 -0.61 -7.89 4.64
N SER A 35 0.41 -8.45 4.02
CA SER A 35 1.71 -8.55 4.66
C SER A 35 2.32 -7.16 4.93
N GLU A 36 3.07 -7.01 6.02
CA GLU A 36 3.82 -5.78 6.30
C GLU A 36 4.81 -5.43 5.18
N LYS A 37 5.32 -6.45 4.48
CA LYS A 37 6.16 -6.28 3.29
C LYS A 37 5.39 -5.58 2.17
N THR A 38 4.11 -5.91 1.97
CA THR A 38 3.22 -5.24 1.02
C THR A 38 3.00 -3.78 1.39
N ILE A 39 2.75 -3.49 2.67
CA ILE A 39 2.63 -2.10 3.18
C ILE A 39 3.93 -1.34 2.91
N THR A 40 5.08 -1.92 3.25
CA THR A 40 6.39 -1.31 3.08
C THR A 40 6.71 -1.03 1.60
N ASN A 41 6.43 -1.98 0.71
CA ASN A 41 6.62 -1.81 -0.72
C ASN A 41 5.70 -0.73 -1.30
N THR A 42 4.45 -0.66 -0.82
CA THR A 42 3.48 0.37 -1.22
C THR A 42 3.97 1.76 -0.79
N LEU A 43 4.44 1.91 0.45
CA LEU A 43 4.99 3.17 0.95
C LEU A 43 6.31 3.55 0.25
N LYS A 44 7.18 2.59 -0.06
CA LYS A 44 8.40 2.83 -0.84
C LYS A 44 8.08 3.34 -2.25
N ARG A 45 7.12 2.71 -2.94
CA ARG A 45 6.66 3.18 -4.26
C ARG A 45 6.06 4.58 -4.16
N TRP A 46 5.21 4.82 -3.16
CA TRP A 46 4.64 6.15 -2.90
C TRP A 46 5.72 7.21 -2.70
N LYS A 47 6.73 6.97 -1.85
CA LYS A 47 7.82 7.94 -1.63
C LYS A 47 8.68 8.18 -2.88
N SER A 48 8.86 7.15 -3.72
CA SER A 48 9.72 7.24 -4.91
C SER A 48 9.04 7.89 -6.11
N HIS A 49 7.75 7.67 -6.29
CA HIS A 49 7.02 8.13 -7.47
C HIS A 49 5.98 9.20 -7.16
N ASN A 50 5.57 9.36 -5.89
CA ASN A 50 4.48 10.22 -5.42
C ASN A 50 3.15 10.00 -6.18
N THR A 51 3.00 8.82 -6.77
CA THR A 51 1.79 8.38 -7.46
C THR A 51 1.43 6.97 -6.99
N VAL A 52 0.12 6.73 -6.87
CA VAL A 52 -0.47 5.43 -6.57
C VAL A 52 -0.61 4.56 -7.83
N GLU A 53 -0.37 5.13 -9.00
CA GLU A 53 -0.48 4.45 -10.27
C GLU A 53 0.74 3.57 -10.52
N SER A 54 0.50 2.40 -11.09
CA SER A 54 1.61 1.56 -11.56
C SER A 54 2.03 2.12 -12.91
N LEU A 55 3.07 2.96 -12.92
CA LEU A 55 3.71 3.35 -14.17
C LEU A 55 4.28 2.10 -14.86
N PRO A 56 4.13 1.97 -16.19
CA PRO A 56 4.53 0.80 -16.97
C PRO A 56 6.04 0.55 -16.94
#